data_AF-A0AAU1KZN5-F1
#
_entry.id   AF-A0AAU1KZN5-F1
#
_cell.length_a   1.000
_cell.length_b   1.000
_cell.length_c   1.000
_cell.angle_alpha   90.00
_cell.angle_beta   90.00
_cell.angle_gamma   90.00
#
_symmetry.space_group_name_H-M   'P 1'
#
loop_
_entity.id
_entity.type
_entity.pdbx_description
1 polymer ?
#
loop_
_entity_poly.entity_id
_entity_poly.type
_entity_poly.pdbx_seq_one_letter_code
_entity_poly.pdbx_strand_id
1 'polypeptide(L)' 'MWPGDVLFLHTDGAEDARDRDGRFFPLRSVLAEHPADTPARLVAGVHAALLRHTGGQVADDVALLVLRSDRSDRNP' A
#
# COMPACT_ATOMS: atom_id res chain seq x y z
N MET A 1 17.97 1.91 -5.25
CA MET A 1 16.88 2.87 -5.02
C MET A 1 17.39 4.23 -5.44
N TRP A 2 16.84 4.76 -6.53
CA TRP A 2 17.14 6.08 -7.08
C TRP A 2 16.30 7.16 -6.40
N PRO A 3 16.70 8.45 -6.50
CA PRO A 3 15.83 9.54 -6.08
C PRO A 3 14.44 9.43 -6.73
N GLY A 4 13.39 9.49 -5.91
CA GLY A 4 12.00 9.37 -6.34
C GLY A 4 11.45 7.95 -6.32
N ASP A 5 12.28 6.91 -6.19
CA ASP A 5 11.79 5.53 -6.04
C ASP A 5 10.93 5.42 -4.78
N VAL A 6 9.85 4.65 -4.91
CA VAL A 6 8.91 4.32 -3.83
C VAL A 6 8.94 2.83 -3.58
N LEU A 7 9.13 2.43 -2.32
CA LEU A 7 8.98 1.05 -1.87
C LEU A 7 7.75 0.96 -0.98
N PHE A 8 6.84 0.07 -1.35
CA PHE A 8 5.67 -0.30 -0.56
C PHE A 8 5.93 -1.65 0.09
N LEU A 9 5.85 -1.70 1.41
CA LEU A 9 6.02 -2.90 2.23
C LEU A 9 4.72 -3.18 2.97
N HIS A 10 4.37 -4.45 3.09
CA HIS A 10 3.17 -4.89 3.78
C HIS A 10 3.39 -6.22 4.48
N THR A 11 2.55 -6.50 5.48
CA THR A 11 2.32 -7.87 5.95
C THR A 11 1.42 -8.63 4.96
N ASP A 12 1.47 -9.96 5.00
CA ASP A 12 0.63 -10.85 4.20
C ASP A 12 -0.88 -10.64 4.44
N GLY A 13 -1.28 -10.26 5.66
CA GLY A 13 -2.66 -9.89 5.97
C GLY A 13 -3.28 -8.86 5.02
N ALA A 14 -2.48 -8.03 4.32
CA ALA A 14 -2.98 -7.10 3.32
C ALA A 14 -3.41 -7.80 2.00
N GLU A 15 -2.66 -8.81 1.55
CA GLU A 15 -3.01 -9.60 0.36
C GLU A 15 -4.06 -10.67 0.69
N ASP A 16 -4.04 -11.20 1.92
CA ASP A 16 -4.98 -12.22 2.40
C ASP A 16 -6.34 -11.66 2.85
N ALA A 17 -6.48 -10.34 2.97
CA ALA A 17 -7.75 -9.67 3.27
C ALA A 17 -8.81 -10.00 2.21
N ARG A 18 -10.03 -10.34 2.65
CA ARG A 18 -11.12 -10.77 1.76
C ARG A 18 -12.38 -9.93 1.90
N ASP A 19 -13.11 -9.79 0.81
CA ASP A 19 -14.48 -9.29 0.83
C ASP A 19 -15.45 -10.36 1.38
N ARG A 20 -16.74 -10.00 1.50
CA ARG A 20 -17.80 -10.89 1.96
C ARG A 20 -18.02 -12.13 1.07
N ASP A 21 -17.59 -12.06 -0.19
CA ASP A 21 -17.70 -13.16 -1.16
C ASP A 21 -16.42 -14.02 -1.18
N GLY A 22 -15.46 -13.73 -0.27
CA GLY A 22 -14.20 -14.45 -0.12
C GLY A 22 -13.11 -14.03 -1.11
N ARG A 23 -13.29 -12.96 -1.90
CA ARG A 23 -12.30 -12.48 -2.88
C ARG A 23 -11.21 -11.68 -2.19
N PHE A 24 -9.96 -11.99 -2.53
CA PHE A 24 -8.79 -11.29 -2.03
C PHE A 24 -8.76 -9.81 -2.43
N PHE A 25 -8.13 -9.00 -1.59
CA PHE A 25 -7.90 -7.59 -1.86
C PHE A 25 -6.91 -7.42 -3.03
N PRO A 26 -7.25 -6.68 -4.09
CA PRO A 26 -6.40 -6.56 -5.27
C PRO A 26 -5.30 -5.49 -5.05
N LEU A 27 -4.40 -5.71 -4.08
CA LEU A 27 -3.39 -4.74 -3.63
C LEU A 27 -2.60 -4.13 -4.80
N ARG A 28 -2.13 -4.97 -5.74
CA ARG A 28 -1.34 -4.52 -6.90
C ARG A 28 -2.12 -3.57 -7.81
N SER A 29 -3.39 -3.85 -8.06
CA SER A 29 -4.25 -3.00 -8.88
C SER A 29 -4.50 -1.66 -8.19
N VAL A 30 -4.75 -1.68 -6.87
CA VAL A 30 -4.91 -0.45 -6.09
C VAL A 30 -3.63 0.38 -6.12
N LEU A 31 -2.45 -0.22 -5.92
CA LEU A 31 -1.18 0.51 -6.00
C LEU A 31 -0.95 1.16 -7.37
N ALA A 32 -1.38 0.51 -8.46
CA ALA A 32 -1.26 1.05 -9.81
C ALA A 32 -2.13 2.30 -10.07
N GLU A 33 -3.16 2.54 -9.25
CA GLU A 33 -4.02 3.74 -9.32
C GLU A 33 -3.37 4.97 -8.66
N HIS A 34 -2.26 4.80 -7.93
CA HIS A 34 -1.61 5.85 -7.12
C HIS A 34 -0.13 6.14 -7.47
N PRO A 35 0.29 6.24 -8.75
CA PRO A 35 1.70 6.30 -9.14
C PRO A 35 2.45 7.58 -8.74
N ALA A 36 1.74 8.66 -8.37
CA ALA A 36 2.31 9.98 -8.08
C ALA A 36 1.97 10.50 -6.67
N ASP A 37 1.35 9.67 -5.82
CA ASP A 37 0.98 10.10 -4.48
C ASP A 37 2.19 10.22 -3.54
N THR A 38 2.09 11.11 -2.57
CA THR A 38 3.07 11.16 -1.47
C THR A 38 2.96 9.88 -0.63
N PRO A 39 4.03 9.46 0.09
CA PRO A 39 3.98 8.26 0.93
C PRO A 39 2.78 8.20 1.87
N ALA A 40 2.45 9.31 2.53
CA ALA A 40 1.31 9.41 3.43
C ALA A 40 -0.04 9.22 2.70
N ARG A 41 -0.19 9.80 1.51
CA ARG A 41 -1.40 9.64 0.69
C ARG A 41 -1.54 8.21 0.17
N LEU A 42 -0.43 7.59 -0.22
CA LEU A 42 -0.42 6.20 -0.69
C LEU A 42 -0.85 5.23 0.43
N VAL A 43 -0.28 5.36 1.64
CA VAL A 43 -0.70 4.55 2.79
C VAL A 43 -2.19 4.76 3.09
N ALA A 44 -2.63 6.02 3.16
CA ALA A 44 -4.03 6.34 3.48
C ALA A 44 -5.01 5.81 2.42
N GLY A 45 -4.66 5.94 1.13
CA GLY A 45 -5.45 5.46 0.00
C GLY A 45 -5.59 3.94 0.00
N VAL A 46 -4.47 3.22 0.14
CA VAL A 46 -4.48 1.75 0.19
C VAL A 46 -5.23 1.25 1.42
N HIS A 47 -5.00 1.85 2.59
CA HIS A 47 -5.74 1.48 3.80
C HIS A 47 -7.25 1.70 3.65
N ALA A 48 -7.67 2.84 3.08
CA ALA A 48 -9.08 3.11 2.83
C ALA A 48 -9.71 2.14 1.80
N ALA A 49 -8.96 1.79 0.74
CA ALA A 49 -9.38 0.79 -0.24
C ALA A 49 -9.52 -0.60 0.40
N LEU A 50 -8.59 -0.99 1.26
CA LEU A 50 -8.63 -2.25 2.00
C LEU A 50 -9.86 -2.32 2.91
N LEU A 51 -10.10 -1.28 3.73
CA LEU A 51 -11.29 -1.23 4.58
C LEU A 51 -12.59 -1.26 3.78
N ARG A 52 -12.64 -0.55 2.63
CA ARG A 52 -13.82 -0.60 1.75
C ARG A 52 -14.04 -1.99 1.17
N HIS A 53 -12.97 -2.67 0.76
CA HIS A 53 -13.02 -4.02 0.20
C HIS A 53 -13.53 -5.04 1.21
N THR A 54 -13.03 -4.98 2.45
CA THR A 54 -13.40 -5.91 3.51
C THR A 54 -14.71 -5.56 4.23
N GLY A 55 -15.33 -4.42 3.91
CA GLY A 55 -16.48 -3.90 4.67
C GLY A 55 -16.10 -3.44 6.09
N GLY A 56 -14.84 -3.08 6.31
CA GLY A 56 -14.31 -2.54 7.57
C GLY A 56 -13.84 -3.59 8.57
N GLN A 57 -13.84 -4.87 8.20
CA GLN A 57 -13.44 -5.98 9.07
C GLN A 57 -12.22 -6.67 8.47
N VAL A 58 -11.04 -6.46 9.05
CA VAL A 58 -9.82 -7.17 8.64
C VAL A 58 -9.68 -8.40 9.52
N ALA A 59 -9.52 -9.58 8.90
CA ALA A 59 -9.49 -10.85 9.60
C ALA A 59 -8.12 -11.17 10.24
N ASP A 60 -7.08 -10.41 9.88
CA ASP A 60 -5.70 -10.57 10.33
C ASP A 60 -5.03 -9.20 10.48
N ASP A 61 -3.85 -9.14 11.09
CA ASP A 61 -3.11 -7.90 11.29
C ASP A 61 -2.55 -7.36 9.97
N VAL A 62 -2.79 -6.08 9.71
CA VAL A 62 -2.27 -5.36 8.54
C VAL A 62 -1.32 -4.26 8.97
N ALA A 63 -0.09 -4.32 8.48
CA ALA A 63 0.84 -3.20 8.51
C ALA A 63 1.17 -2.77 7.08
N LEU A 64 1.10 -1.45 6.82
CA LEU A 64 1.47 -0.84 5.55
C LEU A 64 2.58 0.18 5.79
N LEU A 65 3.66 0.12 5.03
CA LEU A 65 4.76 1.06 5.10
C LEU A 65 5.16 1.51 3.70
N VAL A 66 5.32 2.83 3.54
CA VAL A 66 5.83 3.42 2.30
C VAL A 66 7.10 4.19 2.59
N LEU A 67 8.15 3.87 1.84
CA LEU A 67 9.43 4.55 1.87
C LEU A 67 9.65 5.24 0.53
N ARG A 68 10.08 6.50 0.56
CA ARG A 68 10.51 7.25 -0.62
C ARG A 68 11.98 7.59 -0.50
N SER A 69 12.76 7.31 -1.54
CA SER A 69 14.14 7.77 -1.59
C SER A 69 14.19 9.23 -2.00
N ASP A 70 14.45 10.11 -1.03
CA ASP A 70 14.78 11.52 -1.29
C ASP A 70 16.28 11.72 -1.52
N ARG A 71 17.04 10.63 -1.72
CA ARG A 71 18.48 10.69 -1.98
C ARG A 71 18.70 11.32 -3.34
N SER A 72 18.78 12.65 -3.39
CA SER A 72 19.51 13.35 -4.44
C SER A 72 20.91 12.75 -4.45
N ASP A 73 21.38 12.30 -5.60
CA ASP A 73 22.71 11.73 -5.74
C ASP A 73 23.71 12.70 -5.10
N ARG A 74 24.17 12.37 -3.89
CA ARG A 74 25.16 13.14 -3.17
C ARG A 74 26.47 12.86 -3.89
N ASN A 75 26.77 13.65 -4.90
CA ASN A 75 28.11 13.73 -5.45
C ASN A 75 29.01 14.31 -4.34
N PRO A 76 30.08 13.61 -3.91
CA PRO A 76 31.07 14.18 -3.00
C PRO A 76 31.81 15.38 -3.61
#